data_AF-A0A2M7PZW6-F1
#
_entry.id   AF-A0A2M7PZW6-F1
#
_cell.length_a   1.000
_cell.length_b   1.000
_cell.length_c   1.000
_cell.angle_alpha   90.00
_cell.angle_beta   90.00
_cell.angle_gamma   90.00
#
_symmetry.space_group_name_H-M   'P 1'
#
loop_
_entity.id
_entity.type
_entity.pdbx_description
1 polymer ?
#
loop_
_entity_poly.entity_id
_entity_poly.type
_entity_poly.pdbx_seq_one_letter_code
_entity_poly.pdbx_strand_id
1 'polypeptide(L)'
;MQKKRQGNYPLNQSPLYKLCNKRNLAAEFNLTLRELDSLLKRQNNYRAFFLTQGEKKRPVEAPKPIIERVHRRLFQLLTRITPPEYLHSGVRGRSYVSNAEQHRKNPVLYKLDIVKFYPSTKQWHAFEFFRSTMKCSRDVAGLLAKIVTVDGHLPTGSCLSQIMAFYAHFDMFEALYGLATSYNLVMTCYVDDIVFSGNKIPKSFQLEAKKIIQSSGLLSHPRKEKLFFGEKPRIVTGVVISQSQLKIPNRQHLMIKEALFELPTLVADSPEREKLYRQVVGRIVSASQIEPKFFKHKKVK
;
A
#
# COMPACT_ATOMS: atom_id res chain seq x y z
N MET A 1 -2.22 27.96 16.04
CA MET A 1 -0.76 27.72 15.92
C MET A 1 -0.52 26.41 15.16
N GLN A 2 -0.10 26.48 13.89
CA GLN A 2 0.24 25.29 13.10
C GLN A 2 1.56 24.70 13.65
N LYS A 3 1.50 23.58 14.38
CA LYS A 3 2.70 22.84 14.79
C LYS A 3 3.46 22.46 13.51
N LYS A 4 4.67 23.02 13.31
CA LYS A 4 5.64 22.53 12.31
C LYS A 4 5.73 21.02 12.47
N ARG A 5 5.30 20.27 11.45
CA ARG A 5 5.34 18.80 11.47
C ARG A 5 6.81 18.37 11.50
N GLN A 6 7.23 17.84 12.65
CA GLN A 6 8.54 17.20 12.83
C GLN A 6 8.76 16.15 11.72
N GLY A 7 9.99 16.05 11.21
CA GLY A 7 10.39 15.15 10.13
C GLY A 7 10.26 13.66 10.45
N ASN A 8 10.74 12.83 9.52
CA ASN A 8 10.90 11.39 9.72
C ASN A 8 11.88 11.14 10.88
N TYR A 9 11.74 9.99 11.53
CA TYR A 9 12.61 9.56 12.62
C TYR A 9 13.03 8.09 12.45
N PRO A 10 14.17 7.67 13.03
CA PRO A 10 14.52 6.27 13.15
C PRO A 10 13.49 5.47 13.96
N LEU A 11 13.41 4.15 13.74
CA LEU A 11 12.42 3.28 14.40
C LEU A 11 12.46 3.37 15.93
N ASN A 12 13.66 3.39 16.51
CA ASN A 12 13.88 3.47 17.97
C ASN A 12 13.53 4.83 18.59
N GLN A 13 13.20 5.83 17.77
CA GLN A 13 12.72 7.15 18.22
C GLN A 13 11.20 7.31 18.04
N SER A 14 10.50 6.26 17.59
CA SER A 14 9.04 6.28 17.54
C SER A 14 8.45 6.40 18.95
N PRO A 15 7.36 7.18 19.14
CA PRO A 15 6.61 7.19 20.40
C PRO A 15 6.04 5.82 20.82
N LEU A 16 5.94 4.89 19.88
CA LEU A 16 5.52 3.51 20.15
C LEU A 16 6.69 2.61 20.60
N TYR A 17 7.94 3.06 20.46
CA TYR A 17 9.11 2.26 20.81
C TYR A 17 9.25 2.13 22.34
N LYS A 18 9.45 0.91 22.83
CA LYS A 18 9.53 0.56 24.26
C LYS A 18 8.33 1.04 25.08
N LEU A 19 7.14 1.03 24.47
CA LEU A 19 5.91 1.39 25.17
C LEU A 19 5.51 0.29 26.16
N CYS A 20 5.63 0.56 27.46
CA CYS A 20 5.53 -0.47 28.48
C CYS A 20 4.19 -0.53 29.22
N ASN A 21 3.44 0.56 29.30
CA ASN A 21 2.22 0.60 30.11
C ASN A 21 1.00 1.13 29.34
N LYS A 22 -0.18 0.69 29.78
CA LYS A 22 -1.48 1.01 29.18
C LYS A 22 -1.83 2.50 29.28
N ARG A 23 -1.34 3.20 30.30
CA ARG A 23 -1.60 4.63 30.51
C ARG A 23 -0.91 5.48 29.43
N ASN A 24 0.34 5.16 29.12
CA ASN A 24 1.09 5.80 28.04
C ASN A 24 0.48 5.46 26.68
N LEU A 25 0.02 4.23 26.48
CA LEU A 25 -0.73 3.86 25.27
C LEU A 25 -2.00 4.70 25.08
N ALA A 26 -2.79 4.88 26.14
CA ALA A 26 -3.98 5.74 26.08
C ALA A 26 -3.61 7.20 25.76
N ALA A 27 -2.55 7.71 26.38
CA ALA A 27 -2.03 9.06 26.13
C ALA A 27 -1.60 9.25 24.66
N GLU A 28 -0.94 8.26 24.05
CA GLU A 28 -0.55 8.32 22.63
C GLU A 28 -1.75 8.45 21.68
N PHE A 29 -2.93 7.98 22.11
CA PHE A 29 -4.18 8.08 21.35
C PHE A 29 -5.04 9.28 21.73
N ASN A 30 -4.60 10.11 22.68
CA ASN A 30 -5.40 11.16 23.31
C ASN A 30 -6.72 10.61 23.88
N LEU A 31 -6.63 9.47 24.56
CA LEU A 31 -7.74 8.82 25.24
C LEU A 31 -7.43 8.69 26.74
N THR A 32 -8.47 8.67 27.56
CA THR A 32 -8.39 8.21 28.94
C THR A 32 -8.29 6.67 28.98
N LEU A 33 -7.82 6.12 30.10
CA LEU A 33 -7.80 4.67 30.31
C LEU A 33 -9.20 4.04 30.17
N ARG A 34 -10.23 4.72 30.68
CA ARG A 34 -11.62 4.27 30.61
C ARG A 34 -12.12 4.21 29.16
N GLU A 35 -11.80 5.22 28.35
CA GLU A 35 -12.16 5.23 26.93
C GLU A 35 -11.44 4.14 26.14
N LEU A 36 -10.15 3.92 26.41
CA LEU A 36 -9.39 2.83 25.80
C LEU A 36 -10.00 1.47 26.15
N ASP A 37 -10.36 1.25 27.42
CA ASP A 37 -11.02 0.03 27.85
C ASP A 37 -12.39 -0.18 27.20
N SER A 38 -13.20 0.88 27.12
CA SER A 38 -14.48 0.85 26.43
C SER A 38 -14.30 0.48 24.95
N LEU A 39 -13.31 1.08 24.27
CA LEU A 39 -13.00 0.79 22.87
C LEU A 39 -12.62 -0.68 22.65
N LEU A 40 -11.79 -1.24 23.52
CA LEU A 40 -11.31 -2.63 23.43
C LEU A 40 -12.39 -3.68 23.75
N LYS A 41 -13.42 -3.31 24.51
CA LYS A 41 -14.57 -4.19 24.85
C LYS A 41 -15.65 -4.19 23.78
N ARG A 42 -15.72 -3.14 22.94
CA ARG A 42 -16.71 -3.06 21.86
C ARG A 42 -16.48 -4.14 20.82
N GLN A 43 -17.55 -4.87 20.50
CA GLN A 43 -17.53 -5.90 19.46
C GLN A 43 -17.83 -5.34 18.06
N ASN A 44 -18.52 -4.20 17.98
CA ASN A 44 -18.99 -3.62 16.71
C ASN A 44 -18.19 -2.36 16.32
N ASN A 45 -16.87 -2.49 16.23
CA ASN A 45 -15.94 -1.40 15.87
C ASN A 45 -15.81 -1.17 14.36
N TYR A 46 -16.30 -2.09 13.53
CA TYR A 46 -16.15 -2.07 12.08
C TYR A 46 -17.52 -2.14 11.37
N ARG A 47 -17.59 -1.61 10.15
CA ARG A 47 -18.71 -1.81 9.23
C ARG A 47 -18.22 -2.66 8.07
N ALA A 48 -18.83 -3.84 7.90
CA ALA A 48 -18.56 -4.72 6.78
C ALA A 48 -19.54 -4.46 5.63
N PHE A 49 -19.04 -4.35 4.40
CA PHE A 49 -19.83 -4.24 3.18
C PHE A 49 -19.02 -4.73 1.97
N PHE A 50 -19.66 -4.87 0.81
CA PHE A 50 -18.96 -5.29 -0.42
C PHE A 50 -18.87 -4.12 -1.41
N LEU A 51 -17.70 -3.98 -2.04
CA LEU A 51 -17.54 -3.16 -3.24
C LEU A 51 -17.51 -4.06 -4.47
N THR A 52 -18.25 -3.67 -5.50
CA THR A 52 -18.27 -4.35 -6.79
C THR A 52 -17.23 -3.73 -7.71
N GLN A 53 -16.29 -4.53 -8.22
CA GLN A 53 -15.30 -4.11 -9.21
C GLN A 53 -15.35 -5.07 -10.40
N GLY A 54 -16.07 -4.68 -11.45
CA GLY A 54 -16.49 -5.61 -12.51
C GLY A 54 -17.38 -6.70 -11.90
N GLU A 55 -17.09 -7.96 -12.16
CA GLU A 55 -17.82 -9.11 -11.59
C GLU A 55 -17.38 -9.48 -10.17
N LYS A 56 -16.26 -8.94 -9.68
CA LYS A 56 -15.69 -9.34 -8.38
C LYS A 56 -16.25 -8.49 -7.25
N LYS A 57 -16.79 -9.15 -6.22
CA LYS A 57 -17.12 -8.54 -4.93
C LYS A 57 -15.89 -8.55 -4.03
N ARG A 58 -15.52 -7.38 -3.49
CA ARG A 58 -14.43 -7.22 -2.52
C ARG A 58 -15.01 -6.87 -1.15
N PRO A 59 -14.77 -7.69 -0.11
CA PRO A 59 -15.19 -7.33 1.24
C PRO A 59 -14.39 -6.13 1.73
N VAL A 60 -15.09 -5.17 2.32
CA VAL A 60 -14.53 -3.95 2.92
C VAL A 60 -14.93 -3.90 4.39
N GLU A 61 -13.92 -3.82 5.24
CA GLU A 61 -14.08 -3.65 6.69
C GLU A 61 -13.64 -2.24 7.07
N ALA A 62 -14.60 -1.31 7.10
CA ALA A 62 -14.30 0.08 7.40
C ALA A 62 -14.35 0.32 8.92
N PRO A 63 -13.29 0.88 9.53
CA PRO A 63 -13.30 1.27 10.94
C PRO A 63 -14.38 2.33 11.19
N LYS A 64 -15.12 2.23 12.29
CA LYS A 64 -16.06 3.27 12.75
C LYS A 64 -15.30 4.48 13.33
N PRO A 65 -15.93 5.66 13.46
CA PRO A 65 -15.22 6.93 13.74
C PRO A 65 -14.27 6.91 14.95
N ILE A 66 -14.61 6.19 16.02
CA ILE A 66 -13.78 6.17 17.25
C ILE A 66 -12.52 5.32 17.03
N ILE A 67 -12.64 4.10 16.51
CA ILE A 67 -11.46 3.26 16.20
C ILE A 67 -10.66 3.83 15.02
N GLU A 68 -11.34 4.47 14.06
CA GLU A 68 -10.70 5.15 12.94
C GLU A 68 -9.78 6.28 13.42
N ARG A 69 -10.17 7.02 14.46
CA ARG A 69 -9.31 8.06 15.06
C ARG A 69 -8.01 7.47 15.60
N VAL A 70 -8.09 6.33 16.28
CA VAL A 70 -6.91 5.60 16.79
C VAL A 70 -6.06 5.07 15.62
N HIS A 71 -6.68 4.52 14.58
CA HIS A 71 -5.97 4.04 13.40
C HIS A 71 -5.25 5.18 12.65
N ARG A 72 -5.88 6.35 12.53
CA ARG A 72 -5.26 7.55 11.95
C ARG A 72 -4.07 8.02 12.77
N ARG A 73 -4.16 7.98 14.11
CA ARG A 73 -3.04 8.33 14.99
C ARG A 73 -1.88 7.34 14.82
N LEU A 74 -2.16 6.03 14.84
CA LEU A 74 -1.16 4.99 14.60
C LEU A 74 -0.52 5.13 13.21
N PHE A 75 -1.33 5.39 12.18
CA PHE A 75 -0.85 5.62 10.82
C PHE A 75 0.14 6.80 10.78
N GLN A 76 -0.17 7.93 11.44
CA GLN A 76 0.73 9.08 11.52
C GLN A 76 2.04 8.77 12.26
N LEU A 77 2.01 7.90 13.27
CA LEU A 77 3.21 7.48 13.99
C LEU A 77 4.06 6.56 13.11
N LEU A 78 3.47 5.50 12.57
CA LEU A 78 4.21 4.50 11.79
C LEU A 78 4.74 5.03 10.45
N THR A 79 4.04 5.95 9.80
CA THR A 79 4.51 6.56 8.53
C THR A 79 5.63 7.59 8.70
N ARG A 80 5.92 8.01 9.94
CA ARG A 80 7.07 8.88 10.25
C ARG A 80 8.34 8.09 10.55
N ILE A 81 8.23 6.79 10.79
CA ILE A 81 9.41 5.92 10.82
C ILE A 81 10.04 5.96 9.43
N THR A 82 11.37 6.13 9.38
CA THR A 82 12.13 6.23 8.13
C THR A 82 11.92 4.97 7.30
N PRO A 83 11.31 5.06 6.11
CA PRO A 83 10.99 3.89 5.31
C PRO A 83 12.22 3.40 4.55
N PRO A 84 12.39 2.08 4.36
CA PRO A 84 13.47 1.56 3.53
C PRO A 84 13.29 1.99 2.07
N GLU A 85 14.38 2.02 1.30
CA GLU A 85 14.38 2.56 -0.07
C GLU A 85 13.41 1.85 -1.02
N TYR A 86 13.30 0.52 -0.89
CA TYR A 86 12.46 -0.31 -1.74
C TYR A 86 10.95 -0.13 -1.51
N LEU A 87 10.51 0.54 -0.44
CA LEU A 87 9.08 0.71 -0.14
C LEU A 87 8.47 1.91 -0.88
N HIS A 88 7.64 1.68 -1.88
CA HIS A 88 7.01 2.75 -2.67
C HIS A 88 5.55 3.04 -2.31
N SER A 89 4.91 2.20 -1.49
CA SER A 89 3.53 2.37 -1.08
C SER A 89 3.40 3.08 0.27
N GLY A 90 2.58 4.14 0.35
CA GLY A 90 2.26 4.81 1.62
C GLY A 90 3.39 5.70 2.15
N VAL A 91 4.42 5.94 1.33
CA VAL A 91 5.56 6.79 1.64
C VAL A 91 5.40 8.12 0.91
N ARG A 92 5.57 9.23 1.64
CA ARG A 92 5.49 10.57 1.05
C ARG A 92 6.57 10.75 -0.01
N GLY A 93 6.19 11.26 -1.18
CA GLY A 93 7.10 11.47 -2.31
C GLY A 93 7.37 10.23 -3.15
N ARG A 94 6.85 9.06 -2.77
CA ARG A 94 6.86 7.85 -3.59
C ARG A 94 5.44 7.55 -4.10
N SER A 95 5.36 6.92 -5.27
CA SER A 95 4.09 6.64 -5.94
C SER A 95 4.20 5.37 -6.78
N TYR A 96 3.08 4.92 -7.32
CA TYR A 96 3.03 3.84 -8.31
C TYR A 96 3.84 4.17 -9.58
N VAL A 97 4.05 5.47 -9.88
CA VAL A 97 4.92 5.92 -10.98
C VAL A 97 6.39 5.81 -10.59
N SER A 98 6.78 6.31 -9.40
CA SER A 98 8.17 6.20 -8.95
C SER A 98 8.59 4.74 -8.75
N ASN A 99 7.63 3.86 -8.40
CA ASN A 99 7.80 2.42 -8.35
C ASN A 99 8.18 1.85 -9.72
N ALA A 100 7.38 2.15 -10.75
CA ALA A 100 7.66 1.70 -12.12
C ALA A 100 8.98 2.26 -12.67
N GLU A 101 9.33 3.49 -12.31
CA GLU A 101 10.56 4.15 -12.77
C GLU A 101 11.83 3.38 -12.35
N GLN A 102 11.85 2.76 -11.17
CA GLN A 102 13.00 1.95 -10.69
C GLN A 102 13.34 0.79 -11.62
N HIS A 103 12.36 0.30 -12.39
CA HIS A 103 12.51 -0.88 -13.25
C HIS A 103 12.66 -0.53 -14.74
N ARG A 104 12.71 0.77 -15.08
CA ARG A 104 12.63 1.24 -16.47
C ARG A 104 13.76 0.73 -17.36
N LYS A 105 14.99 0.68 -16.83
CA LYS A 105 16.21 0.35 -17.59
C LYS A 105 16.60 -1.14 -17.58
N ASN A 106 15.92 -1.97 -16.79
CA ASN A 106 16.31 -3.36 -16.59
C ASN A 106 15.67 -4.29 -17.64
N PRO A 107 16.37 -5.21 -18.29
CA PRO A 107 15.81 -6.03 -19.37
C PRO A 107 14.89 -7.17 -18.88
N VAL A 108 15.08 -7.67 -17.66
CA VAL A 108 14.26 -8.75 -17.10
C VAL A 108 13.51 -8.23 -15.87
N LEU A 109 12.22 -8.56 -15.77
CA LEU A 109 11.35 -8.15 -14.66
C LEU A 109 10.56 -9.35 -14.15
N TYR A 110 10.58 -9.56 -12.84
CA TYR A 110 9.81 -10.58 -12.16
C TYR A 110 8.89 -9.92 -11.13
N LYS A 111 7.62 -10.29 -11.17
CA LYS A 111 6.58 -9.70 -10.34
C LYS A 111 5.89 -10.79 -9.52
N LEU A 112 5.78 -10.54 -8.22
CA LEU A 112 5.05 -11.34 -7.25
C LEU A 112 3.92 -10.51 -6.63
N ASP A 113 2.81 -11.16 -6.35
CA ASP A 113 1.63 -10.58 -5.67
C ASP A 113 1.28 -11.48 -4.50
N ILE A 114 0.99 -10.92 -3.33
CA ILE A 114 0.64 -11.72 -2.14
C ILE A 114 -0.87 -12.00 -2.08
N VAL A 115 -1.24 -13.26 -1.87
CA VAL A 115 -2.64 -13.68 -1.77
C VAL A 115 -3.30 -13.07 -0.53
N LYS A 116 -4.35 -12.28 -0.75
CA LYS A 116 -5.21 -11.69 0.30
C LYS A 116 -4.38 -11.04 1.42
N PHE A 117 -3.44 -10.17 1.07
CA PHE A 117 -2.41 -9.69 1.99
C PHE A 117 -2.92 -9.23 3.36
N TYR A 118 -3.99 -8.42 3.42
CA TYR A 118 -4.55 -7.98 4.71
C TYR A 118 -5.25 -9.12 5.49
N PRO A 119 -6.18 -9.90 4.90
CA PRO A 119 -6.71 -11.10 5.57
C PRO A 119 -5.67 -12.15 5.98
N SER A 120 -4.56 -12.26 5.27
CA SER A 120 -3.45 -13.16 5.58
C SER A 120 -2.56 -12.60 6.69
N THR A 121 -2.55 -11.29 6.91
CA THR A 121 -1.85 -10.65 8.03
C THR A 121 -2.66 -10.76 9.31
N LYS A 122 -2.40 -11.83 10.05
CA LYS A 122 -3.04 -12.15 11.33
C LYS A 122 -2.61 -11.24 12.48
N GLN A 123 -3.45 -11.17 13.52
CA GLN A 123 -3.19 -10.44 14.76
C GLN A 123 -1.86 -10.79 15.41
N TRP A 124 -1.42 -12.05 15.34
CA TRP A 124 -0.15 -12.47 15.92
C TRP A 124 1.05 -11.83 15.20
N HIS A 125 1.00 -11.58 13.88
CA HIS A 125 2.07 -10.86 13.18
C HIS A 125 2.18 -9.40 13.66
N ALA A 126 1.04 -8.74 13.86
CA ALA A 126 1.01 -7.38 14.41
C ALA A 126 1.53 -7.37 15.85
N PHE A 127 1.14 -8.36 16.66
CA PHE A 127 1.66 -8.55 18.02
C PHE A 127 3.19 -8.70 18.01
N GLU A 128 3.73 -9.55 17.12
CA GLU A 128 5.17 -9.80 17.03
C GLU A 128 5.93 -8.54 16.63
N PHE A 129 5.43 -7.76 15.67
CA PHE A 129 6.01 -6.45 15.33
C PHE A 129 6.06 -5.51 16.56
N PHE A 130 4.95 -5.36 17.29
CA PHE A 130 4.95 -4.48 18.45
C PHE A 130 5.83 -5.01 19.60
N ARG A 131 5.88 -6.32 19.79
CA ARG A 131 6.66 -6.94 20.86
C ARG A 131 8.15 -6.95 20.56
N SER A 132 8.54 -7.41 19.38
CA SER A 132 9.91 -7.73 19.03
C SER A 132 10.62 -6.60 18.29
N THR A 133 9.94 -5.89 17.40
CA THR A 133 10.53 -4.75 16.67
C THR A 133 10.40 -3.47 17.48
N MET A 134 9.18 -3.14 17.93
CA MET A 134 8.93 -1.92 18.71
C MET A 134 9.30 -2.08 20.20
N LYS A 135 9.66 -3.28 20.66
CA LYS A 135 10.07 -3.56 22.05
C LYS A 135 9.02 -3.17 23.11
N CYS A 136 7.73 -3.14 22.74
CA CYS A 136 6.65 -2.91 23.69
C CYS A 136 6.57 -4.04 24.74
N SER A 137 5.96 -3.76 25.90
CA SER A 137 5.59 -4.82 26.84
C SER A 137 4.60 -5.81 26.21
N ARG A 138 4.56 -7.05 26.71
CA ARG A 138 3.66 -8.10 26.19
C ARG A 138 2.20 -7.64 26.20
N ASP A 139 1.77 -7.02 27.29
CA ASP A 139 0.40 -6.53 27.44
C ASP A 139 0.08 -5.42 26.44
N VAL A 140 0.96 -4.42 26.31
CA VAL A 140 0.77 -3.32 25.36
C VAL A 140 0.79 -3.82 23.92
N ALA A 141 1.68 -4.75 23.57
CA ALA A 141 1.71 -5.37 22.25
C ALA A 141 0.39 -6.12 21.96
N GLY A 142 -0.15 -6.84 22.94
CA GLY A 142 -1.46 -7.51 22.82
C GLY A 142 -2.61 -6.54 22.59
N LEU A 143 -2.62 -5.42 23.32
CA LEU A 143 -3.63 -4.36 23.14
C LEU A 143 -3.53 -3.71 21.77
N LEU A 144 -2.32 -3.35 21.33
CA LEU A 144 -2.07 -2.77 20.01
C LEU A 144 -2.50 -3.74 18.90
N ALA A 145 -2.11 -5.02 19.00
CA ALA A 145 -2.52 -6.04 18.05
C ALA A 145 -4.04 -6.13 17.95
N LYS A 146 -4.76 -6.14 19.08
CA LYS A 146 -6.22 -6.16 19.11
C LYS A 146 -6.83 -4.91 18.46
N ILE A 147 -6.26 -3.73 18.70
CA ILE A 147 -6.72 -2.46 18.13
C ILE A 147 -6.65 -2.49 16.61
N VAL A 148 -5.51 -2.93 16.05
CA VAL A 148 -5.26 -2.83 14.60
C VAL A 148 -5.96 -3.90 13.76
N THR A 149 -6.60 -4.89 14.40
CA THR A 149 -7.26 -6.01 13.72
C THR A 149 -8.77 -6.03 13.89
N VAL A 150 -9.44 -6.72 12.97
CA VAL A 150 -10.83 -7.18 13.04
C VAL A 150 -10.83 -8.69 12.82
N ASP A 151 -11.58 -9.45 13.61
CA ASP A 151 -11.70 -10.92 13.47
C ASP A 151 -10.34 -11.62 13.25
N GLY A 152 -9.32 -11.21 14.02
CA GLY A 152 -7.98 -11.78 14.01
C GLY A 152 -7.09 -11.42 12.81
N HIS A 153 -7.46 -10.46 11.96
CA HIS A 153 -6.66 -10.04 10.80
C HIS A 153 -6.74 -8.53 10.53
N LEU A 154 -5.90 -7.99 9.64
CA LEU A 154 -5.94 -6.57 9.31
C LEU A 154 -7.18 -6.22 8.46
N PRO A 155 -7.94 -5.17 8.84
CA PRO A 155 -9.17 -4.78 8.14
C PRO A 155 -8.90 -4.27 6.73
N THR A 156 -9.72 -4.62 5.76
CA THR A 156 -9.49 -4.19 4.36
C THR A 156 -9.80 -2.71 4.07
N GLY A 157 -10.55 -2.03 4.95
CA GLY A 157 -11.00 -0.65 4.76
C GLY A 157 -10.31 0.40 5.65
N SER A 158 -9.26 0.03 6.40
CA SER A 158 -8.57 0.97 7.28
C SER A 158 -7.37 1.66 6.61
N CYS A 159 -7.19 2.95 6.91
CA CYS A 159 -5.99 3.70 6.53
C CYS A 159 -4.68 3.12 7.12
N LEU A 160 -4.77 2.39 8.22
CA LEU A 160 -3.62 1.82 8.91
C LEU A 160 -3.12 0.52 8.27
N SER A 161 -4.01 -0.26 7.64
CA SER A 161 -3.72 -1.64 7.25
C SER A 161 -2.54 -1.77 6.32
N GLN A 162 -2.36 -0.83 5.38
CA GLN A 162 -1.25 -0.87 4.44
C GLN A 162 0.11 -0.79 5.14
N ILE A 163 0.32 0.22 5.99
CA ILE A 163 1.60 0.42 6.68
C ILE A 163 1.80 -0.64 7.77
N MET A 164 0.71 -1.07 8.42
CA MET A 164 0.77 -2.13 9.43
C MET A 164 1.10 -3.49 8.80
N ALA A 165 0.58 -3.81 7.61
CA ALA A 165 0.92 -5.04 6.90
C ALA A 165 2.38 -5.07 6.48
N PHE A 166 2.92 -3.92 6.03
CA PHE A 166 4.35 -3.79 5.76
C PHE A 166 5.19 -4.09 7.01
N TYR A 167 4.90 -3.44 8.13
CA TYR A 167 5.66 -3.63 9.37
C TYR A 167 5.48 -5.00 10.02
N ALA A 168 4.29 -5.60 9.92
CA ALA A 168 4.02 -6.94 10.40
C ALA A 168 4.86 -8.01 9.69
N HIS A 169 5.32 -7.73 8.47
CA HIS A 169 6.14 -8.62 7.65
C HIS A 169 7.48 -7.97 7.28
N PHE A 170 7.98 -7.04 8.12
CA PHE A 170 9.19 -6.28 7.85
C PHE A 170 10.39 -7.21 7.56
N ASP A 171 10.60 -8.22 8.40
CA ASP A 171 11.71 -9.17 8.25
C ASP A 171 11.64 -9.97 6.94
N MET A 172 10.44 -10.30 6.46
CA MET A 172 10.25 -10.94 5.15
C MET A 172 10.68 -10.00 4.02
N PHE A 173 10.28 -8.73 4.07
CA PHE A 173 10.67 -7.76 3.05
C PHE A 173 12.17 -7.47 3.06
N GLU A 174 12.80 -7.38 4.23
CA GLU A 174 14.25 -7.24 4.37
C GLU A 174 14.99 -8.47 3.83
N ALA A 175 14.50 -9.68 4.11
CA ALA A 175 15.06 -10.92 3.56
C ALA A 175 14.96 -10.97 2.02
N LEU A 176 13.82 -10.56 1.46
CA LEU A 176 13.64 -10.45 0.00
C LEU A 176 14.57 -9.39 -0.60
N TYR A 177 14.76 -8.27 0.09
CA TYR A 177 15.64 -7.19 -0.36
C TYR A 177 17.10 -7.65 -0.34
N GLY A 178 17.56 -8.28 0.74
CA GLY A 178 18.89 -8.87 0.82
C GLY A 178 19.13 -9.92 -0.26
N LEU A 179 18.15 -10.78 -0.52
CA LEU A 179 18.21 -11.73 -1.63
C LEU A 179 18.35 -11.02 -2.97
N ALA A 180 17.54 -9.99 -3.25
CA ALA A 180 17.62 -9.22 -4.48
C ALA A 180 19.01 -8.58 -4.66
N THR A 181 19.55 -7.96 -3.61
CA THR A 181 20.88 -7.36 -3.62
C THR A 181 21.97 -8.40 -3.92
N SER A 182 21.89 -9.61 -3.34
CA SER A 182 22.87 -10.68 -3.61
C SER A 182 22.90 -11.13 -5.07
N TYR A 183 21.79 -10.95 -5.80
CA TYR A 183 21.68 -11.23 -7.23
C TYR A 183 21.83 -9.98 -8.12
N ASN A 184 22.24 -8.84 -7.55
CA ASN A 184 22.32 -7.54 -8.24
C ASN A 184 20.99 -7.12 -8.91
N LEU A 185 19.88 -7.35 -8.21
CA LEU A 185 18.54 -7.00 -8.67
C LEU A 185 18.03 -5.76 -7.94
N VAL A 186 17.32 -4.91 -8.67
CA VAL A 186 16.49 -3.85 -8.10
C VAL A 186 15.20 -4.47 -7.59
N MET A 187 14.88 -4.26 -6.32
CA MET A 187 13.60 -4.62 -5.73
C MET A 187 12.80 -3.36 -5.38
N THR A 188 11.50 -3.41 -5.65
CA THR A 188 10.53 -2.48 -5.08
C THR A 188 9.32 -3.22 -4.51
N CYS A 189 8.63 -2.58 -3.58
CA CYS A 189 7.42 -3.06 -2.95
C CYS A 189 6.35 -1.97 -2.99
N TYR A 190 5.18 -2.31 -3.54
CA TYR A 190 4.00 -1.47 -3.53
C TYR A 190 2.81 -2.27 -2.98
N VAL A 191 2.56 -2.14 -1.68
CA VAL A 191 1.55 -2.92 -0.94
C VAL A 191 1.87 -4.42 -1.02
N ASP A 192 1.06 -5.18 -1.76
CA ASP A 192 1.18 -6.62 -1.98
C ASP A 192 1.95 -6.96 -3.27
N ASP A 193 2.27 -5.96 -4.09
CA ASP A 193 2.98 -6.07 -5.36
C ASP A 193 4.49 -5.89 -5.16
N ILE A 194 5.24 -6.98 -5.28
CA ILE A 194 6.71 -6.99 -5.15
C ILE A 194 7.30 -7.19 -6.53
N VAL A 195 8.22 -6.30 -6.92
CA VAL A 195 8.81 -6.30 -8.25
C VAL A 195 10.32 -6.35 -8.15
N PHE A 196 10.91 -7.29 -8.88
CA PHE A 196 12.34 -7.47 -9.05
C PHE A 196 12.72 -7.21 -10.50
N SER A 197 13.86 -6.58 -10.73
CA SER A 197 14.37 -6.41 -12.10
C SER A 197 15.87 -6.33 -12.14
N GLY A 198 16.47 -6.79 -13.23
CA GLY A 198 17.88 -6.66 -13.50
C GLY A 198 18.25 -7.28 -14.84
N ASN A 199 19.53 -7.59 -15.02
CA ASN A 199 20.03 -8.20 -16.25
C ASN A 199 19.52 -9.63 -16.44
N LYS A 200 19.42 -10.41 -15.36
CA LYS A 200 18.98 -11.81 -15.36
C LYS A 200 18.31 -12.15 -14.04
N ILE A 201 17.21 -12.90 -14.10
CA ILE A 201 16.52 -13.41 -12.90
C ILE A 201 16.47 -14.95 -12.99
N PRO A 202 17.41 -15.66 -12.33
CA PRO A 202 17.46 -17.12 -12.42
C PRO A 202 16.27 -17.78 -11.71
N LYS A 203 15.97 -19.03 -12.09
CA LYS A 203 14.92 -19.82 -11.43
C LYS A 203 15.20 -20.04 -9.94
N SER A 204 16.47 -20.15 -9.54
CA SER A 204 16.88 -20.27 -8.13
C SER A 204 16.35 -19.10 -7.30
N PHE A 205 16.58 -17.86 -7.76
CA PHE A 205 16.07 -16.65 -7.14
C PHE A 205 14.54 -16.69 -7.00
N GLN A 206 13.82 -17.07 -8.05
CA GLN A 206 12.35 -17.13 -8.02
C GLN A 206 11.84 -18.13 -6.97
N LEU A 207 12.49 -19.29 -6.85
CA LEU A 207 12.14 -20.31 -5.85
C LEU A 207 12.46 -19.83 -4.44
N GLU A 208 13.62 -19.21 -4.23
CA GLU A 208 14.07 -18.71 -2.94
C GLU A 208 13.21 -17.54 -2.45
N ALA A 209 12.87 -16.58 -3.31
CA ALA A 209 11.95 -15.50 -3.00
C ALA A 209 10.57 -16.03 -2.57
N LYS A 210 10.04 -17.04 -3.26
CA LYS A 210 8.78 -17.69 -2.88
C LYS A 210 8.88 -18.44 -1.56
N LYS A 211 10.02 -19.10 -1.28
CA LYS A 211 10.28 -19.74 0.02
C LYS A 211 10.30 -18.73 1.16
N ILE A 212 10.90 -17.56 0.97
CA ILE A 212 10.89 -16.48 1.98
C ILE A 212 9.45 -16.07 2.31
N ILE A 213 8.63 -15.80 1.29
CA ILE A 213 7.20 -15.46 1.48
C ILE A 213 6.44 -16.59 2.20
N GLN A 214 6.71 -17.84 1.83
CA GLN A 214 6.07 -18.99 2.46
C GLN A 214 6.47 -19.15 3.94
N SER A 215 7.76 -18.94 4.25
CA SER A 215 8.29 -19.04 5.62
C SER A 215 7.72 -18.00 6.57
N SER A 216 7.26 -16.85 6.04
CA SER A 216 6.56 -15.83 6.82
C SER A 216 5.06 -16.07 6.96
N GLY A 217 4.56 -17.26 6.56
CA GLY A 217 3.14 -17.62 6.65
C GLY A 217 2.26 -16.99 5.57
N LEU A 218 2.85 -16.47 4.48
CA LEU A 218 2.15 -15.88 3.35
C LEU A 218 2.27 -16.75 2.10
N LEU A 219 1.51 -16.43 1.05
CA LEU A 219 1.58 -17.13 -0.23
C LEU A 219 1.64 -16.14 -1.39
N SER A 220 2.49 -16.42 -2.37
CA SER A 220 2.49 -15.72 -3.65
C SER A 220 1.32 -16.20 -4.52
N HIS A 221 0.68 -15.30 -5.24
CA HIS A 221 -0.50 -15.56 -6.07
C HIS A 221 -0.09 -16.18 -7.42
N PRO A 222 -0.32 -17.49 -7.66
CA PRO A 222 0.25 -18.19 -8.82
C PRO A 222 -0.19 -17.60 -10.17
N ARG A 223 -1.47 -17.20 -10.28
CA ARG A 223 -2.03 -16.60 -11.51
C ARG A 223 -1.64 -15.14 -11.76
N LYS A 224 -0.99 -14.48 -10.79
CA LYS A 224 -0.57 -13.08 -10.89
C LYS A 224 0.96 -12.92 -10.89
N GLU A 225 1.69 -13.99 -10.62
CA GLU A 225 3.12 -14.09 -10.88
C GLU A 225 3.38 -13.84 -12.37
N LYS A 226 4.34 -12.96 -12.67
CA LYS A 226 4.71 -12.64 -14.06
C LYS A 226 6.21 -12.48 -14.20
N LEU A 227 6.73 -13.04 -15.28
CA LEU A 227 8.13 -12.87 -15.70
C LEU A 227 8.14 -12.29 -17.11
N PHE A 228 8.84 -11.17 -17.27
CA PHE A 228 8.99 -10.44 -18.52
C PHE A 228 10.46 -10.44 -18.94
N PHE A 229 10.70 -10.58 -20.25
CA PHE A 229 12.02 -10.62 -20.84
C PHE A 229 12.16 -9.59 -21.96
N GLY A 230 13.35 -8.99 -22.03
CA GLY A 230 13.77 -8.08 -23.09
C GLY A 230 12.92 -6.81 -23.15
N GLU A 231 12.65 -6.36 -24.38
CA GLU A 231 11.96 -5.09 -24.65
C GLU A 231 10.43 -5.21 -24.66
N LYS A 232 9.89 -6.39 -24.35
CA LYS A 232 8.43 -6.60 -24.33
C LYS A 232 7.78 -5.62 -23.34
N PRO A 233 6.66 -4.97 -23.73
CA PRO A 233 5.92 -4.12 -22.82
C PRO A 233 5.55 -4.88 -21.55
N ARG A 234 5.82 -4.26 -20.39
CA ARG A 234 5.57 -4.85 -19.07
C ARG A 234 4.85 -3.86 -18.18
N ILE A 235 4.06 -4.38 -17.25
CA ILE A 235 3.21 -3.54 -16.39
C ILE A 235 3.69 -3.63 -14.96
N VAL A 236 4.05 -2.48 -14.38
CA VAL A 236 4.39 -2.31 -12.96
C VAL A 236 3.38 -1.37 -12.34
N THR A 237 2.62 -1.84 -11.33
CA THR A 237 1.62 -1.04 -10.61
C THR A 237 0.70 -0.18 -11.50
N GLY A 238 0.29 -0.71 -12.67
CA GLY A 238 -0.61 -0.01 -13.61
C GLY A 238 0.08 0.94 -14.60
N VAL A 239 1.41 1.05 -14.56
CA VAL A 239 2.24 1.79 -15.52
C VAL A 239 2.84 0.80 -16.51
N VAL A 240 2.79 1.11 -17.81
CA VAL A 240 3.46 0.33 -18.84
C VAL A 240 4.89 0.82 -18.98
N ILE A 241 5.85 -0.10 -18.97
CA ILE A 241 7.24 0.15 -19.32
C ILE A 241 7.46 -0.48 -20.71
N SER A 242 7.84 0.33 -21.68
CA SER A 242 8.10 -0.10 -23.05
C SER A 242 9.23 0.75 -23.62
N GLN A 243 10.26 0.12 -24.20
CA GLN A 243 11.44 0.81 -24.75
C GLN A 243 12.05 1.82 -23.77
N SER A 244 12.19 1.42 -22.50
CA SER A 244 12.68 2.29 -21.42
C SER A 244 11.89 3.60 -21.23
N GLN A 245 10.62 3.63 -21.62
CA GLN A 245 9.70 4.75 -21.38
C GLN A 245 8.51 4.28 -20.54
N LEU A 246 8.02 5.17 -19.66
CA LEU A 246 6.76 4.97 -18.95
C LEU A 246 5.60 5.44 -19.84
N LYS A 247 4.56 4.61 -19.95
CA LYS A 247 3.36 4.87 -20.75
C LYS A 247 2.12 4.50 -19.96
N ILE A 248 0.99 5.14 -20.24
CA ILE A 248 -0.29 4.70 -19.68
C ILE A 248 -0.79 3.45 -20.43
N PRO A 249 -1.55 2.55 -19.78
CA PRO A 249 -2.16 1.42 -20.47
C PRO A 249 -3.15 1.85 -21.56
N ASN A 250 -3.24 1.09 -22.65
CA ASN A 250 -4.20 1.34 -23.76
C ASN A 250 -5.65 1.47 -23.27
N ARG A 251 -6.05 0.70 -22.24
CA ARG A 251 -7.37 0.83 -21.62
C ARG A 251 -7.61 2.22 -21.06
N GLN A 252 -6.61 2.86 -20.46
CA GLN A 252 -6.74 4.23 -19.95
C GLN A 252 -6.84 5.24 -21.09
N HIS A 253 -6.07 5.06 -22.18
CA HIS A 253 -6.24 5.87 -23.39
C HIS A 253 -7.68 5.80 -23.93
N LEU A 254 -8.23 4.59 -24.05
CA LEU A 254 -9.58 4.35 -24.54
C LEU A 254 -10.62 5.04 -23.65
N MET A 255 -10.53 4.85 -22.32
CA MET A 255 -11.44 5.48 -21.36
C MET A 255 -11.39 7.01 -21.39
N ILE A 256 -10.25 7.62 -21.69
CA ILE A 256 -10.15 9.08 -21.86
C ILE A 256 -10.81 9.50 -23.18
N LYS A 257 -10.53 8.78 -24.27
CA LYS A 257 -11.10 9.05 -25.60
C LYS A 257 -12.62 8.96 -25.61
N GLU A 258 -13.18 7.87 -25.08
CA GLU A 258 -14.63 7.64 -25.01
C GLU A 258 -15.32 8.74 -24.20
N ALA A 259 -14.78 9.06 -23.02
CA ALA A 259 -15.36 10.10 -22.18
C ALA A 259 -15.26 11.51 -22.79
N LEU A 260 -14.20 11.81 -23.55
CA LEU A 260 -14.10 13.06 -24.31
C LEU A 260 -15.09 13.12 -25.49
N PHE A 261 -15.43 11.99 -26.09
CA PHE A 261 -16.42 11.90 -27.17
C PHE A 261 -17.87 11.99 -26.65
N GLU A 262 -18.14 11.47 -25.46
CA GLU A 262 -19.44 11.52 -24.79
C GLU A 262 -19.76 12.91 -24.20
N LEU A 263 -18.73 13.65 -23.75
CA LEU A 263 -18.93 14.96 -23.10
C LEU A 263 -19.77 15.96 -23.93
N PRO A 264 -19.53 16.15 -25.25
CA PRO A 264 -20.34 17.02 -26.09
C PRO A 264 -21.77 16.53 -26.33
N THR A 265 -22.04 15.22 -26.19
CA THR A 265 -23.39 14.65 -26.41
C THR A 265 -24.32 14.87 -25.21
N LEU A 266 -23.77 15.26 -24.06
CA LEU A 266 -24.54 15.54 -22.85
C LEU A 266 -25.02 16.99 -22.81
N VAL A 267 -26.24 17.17 -22.29
CA VAL A 267 -26.87 18.49 -22.08
C VAL A 267 -25.95 19.40 -21.27
N ALA A 268 -25.81 20.65 -21.70
CA ALA A 268 -25.05 21.66 -20.99
C ALA A 268 -25.55 21.83 -19.55
N ASP A 269 -24.64 22.05 -18.61
CA ASP A 269 -24.92 22.26 -17.19
C ASP A 269 -25.68 21.12 -16.46
N SER A 270 -25.77 19.93 -17.08
CA SER A 270 -26.33 18.74 -16.42
C SER A 270 -25.38 18.17 -15.34
N PRO A 271 -25.91 17.64 -14.21
CA PRO A 271 -25.10 16.95 -13.20
C PRO A 271 -24.28 15.79 -13.77
N GLU A 272 -24.80 15.11 -14.78
CA GLU A 272 -24.15 14.01 -15.50
C GLU A 272 -22.91 14.50 -16.25
N ARG A 273 -23.04 15.61 -16.99
CA ARG A 273 -21.93 16.24 -17.71
C ARG A 273 -20.86 16.74 -16.74
N GLU A 274 -21.26 17.37 -15.63
CA GLU A 274 -20.31 17.85 -14.62
C GLU A 274 -19.55 16.67 -13.97
N LYS A 275 -20.26 15.57 -13.67
CA LYS A 275 -19.65 14.33 -13.16
C LYS A 275 -18.66 13.74 -14.15
N LEU A 276 -19.03 13.60 -15.42
CA LEU A 276 -18.15 13.06 -16.46
C LEU A 276 -16.94 13.98 -16.69
N TYR A 277 -17.14 15.29 -16.70
CA TYR A 277 -16.07 16.28 -16.84
C TYR A 277 -15.03 16.13 -15.71
N ARG A 278 -15.48 16.04 -14.45
CA ARG A 278 -14.59 15.77 -13.31
C ARG A 278 -13.82 14.46 -13.46
N GLN A 279 -14.46 13.41 -13.99
CA GLN A 279 -13.78 12.14 -14.26
C GLN A 279 -12.71 12.27 -15.35
N VAL A 280 -13.01 12.97 -16.45
CA VAL A 280 -12.07 13.21 -17.55
C VAL A 280 -10.86 14.00 -17.05
N VAL A 281 -11.09 15.11 -16.35
CA VAL A 281 -10.01 15.92 -15.76
C VAL A 281 -9.15 15.06 -14.83
N GLY A 282 -9.78 14.27 -13.95
CA GLY A 282 -9.06 13.36 -13.05
C GLY A 282 -8.20 12.33 -13.79
N ARG A 283 -8.73 11.72 -14.86
CA ARG A 283 -7.99 10.76 -15.70
C ARG A 283 -6.82 11.42 -16.42
N ILE A 284 -7.01 12.61 -17.00
CA ILE A 284 -5.96 13.37 -17.70
C ILE A 284 -4.85 13.77 -16.72
N VAL A 285 -5.20 14.25 -15.53
CA VAL A 285 -4.22 14.60 -14.49
C VAL A 285 -3.43 13.35 -14.08
N SER A 286 -4.08 12.22 -13.83
CA SER A 286 -3.39 10.96 -13.52
C SER A 286 -2.48 10.52 -14.67
N ALA A 287 -2.95 10.57 -15.91
CA ALA A 287 -2.18 10.20 -17.09
C ALA A 287 -0.95 11.11 -17.28
N SER A 288 -1.08 12.39 -16.95
CA SER A 288 0.01 13.36 -17.06
C SER A 288 1.17 13.11 -16.08
N GLN A 289 0.93 12.37 -15.00
CA GLN A 289 2.00 11.93 -14.09
C GLN A 289 2.92 10.89 -14.74
N ILE A 290 2.45 10.20 -15.78
CA ILE A 290 3.21 9.18 -16.52
C ILE A 290 3.69 9.75 -17.85
N GLU A 291 2.78 10.37 -18.61
CA GLU A 291 3.06 10.94 -19.92
C GLU A 291 2.75 12.45 -19.93
N PRO A 292 3.75 13.33 -19.75
CA PRO A 292 3.54 14.78 -19.64
C PRO A 292 2.83 15.44 -20.83
N LYS A 293 2.80 14.79 -22.00
CA LYS A 293 2.08 15.25 -23.21
C LYS A 293 0.58 15.51 -22.97
N PHE A 294 -0.04 14.84 -21.99
CA PHE A 294 -1.43 15.09 -21.60
C PHE A 294 -1.65 16.47 -20.98
N PHE A 295 -0.61 17.11 -20.42
CA PHE A 295 -0.70 18.46 -19.87
C PHE A 295 -0.79 19.55 -20.95
N LYS A 296 -0.24 19.29 -22.14
CA LYS A 296 -0.27 20.24 -23.28
C LYS A 296 -1.68 20.44 -23.85
N HIS A 297 -2.64 19.59 -23.50
CA HIS A 297 -4.03 19.66 -23.97
C HIS A 297 -4.97 20.43 -23.02
N LYS A 298 -4.43 21.20 -22.06
CA LYS A 298 -5.21 22.07 -21.15
C LYS A 298 -6.01 23.20 -21.83
N LYS A 299 -5.95 23.34 -23.16
CA LYS A 299 -6.85 24.20 -23.93
C LYS A 299 -8.02 23.37 -24.50
N VAL A 300 -8.77 22.69 -23.65
CA VAL A 300 -10.16 22.37 -23.99
C VAL A 300 -10.95 23.60 -23.54
N LYS A 301 -11.09 24.55 -24.48
CA LYS A 301 -12.05 25.65 -24.37
C LYS A 301 -13.45 25.12 -24.62
#